data_AF-A0A173UZW8-F1
#
_entry.id   AF-A0A173UZW8-F1
#
_cell.length_a   1.000
_cell.length_b   1.000
_cell.length_c   1.000
_cell.angle_alpha   90.00
_cell.angle_beta   90.00
_cell.angle_gamma   90.00
#
_symmetry.space_group_name_H-M   'P 1'
#
loop_
_entity.id
_entity.type
_entity.pdbx_description
1 polymer ?
#
loop_
_entity_poly.entity_id
_entity_poly.type
_entity_poly.pdbx_seq_one_letter_code
_entity_poly.pdbx_strand_id
1 'polypeptide(L)'
;MEAGKTLTNEEVVRELLELLKKNAMKEQANDVFEICSYVDGLEKKIDSMTEELTSMQNQIKEMQEDTLVNNAKKALSEAQERLNARCEQIKSQVSEVKAQVKSTAKNIVDEAKAKGRSALYRVWMR
;
A
#
# COMPACT_ATOMS: atom_id res chain seq x y z
N MET A 1 -11.48 -5.15 -6.45
CA MET A 1 -10.22 -4.45 -6.10
C MET A 1 -9.38 -4.45 -7.36
N GLU A 2 -8.93 -3.30 -7.83
CA GLU A 2 -8.05 -3.23 -9.01
C GLU A 2 -6.73 -3.92 -8.68
N ALA A 3 -6.63 -5.20 -9.06
CA ALA A 3 -5.45 -6.02 -8.83
C ALA A 3 -4.30 -5.51 -9.71
N GLY A 4 -3.16 -5.19 -9.09
CA GLY A 4 -1.89 -5.02 -9.79
C GLY A 4 -1.42 -3.60 -10.08
N LYS A 5 -2.16 -2.54 -9.74
CA LYS A 5 -1.62 -1.16 -9.80
C LYS A 5 -0.93 -0.79 -8.48
N THR A 6 0.37 -0.52 -8.57
CA THR A 6 1.16 0.06 -7.48
C THR A 6 0.69 1.50 -7.25
N LEU A 7 0.68 1.95 -5.99
CA LEU A 7 0.31 3.31 -5.60
C LEU A 7 1.15 4.36 -6.33
N THR A 8 2.44 4.07 -6.55
CA THR A 8 3.34 4.89 -7.38
C THR A 8 2.89 5.08 -8.84
N ASN A 9 2.09 4.16 -9.38
CA ASN A 9 1.59 4.20 -10.76
C ASN A 9 0.13 4.68 -10.87
N GLU A 10 -0.49 5.02 -9.75
CA GLU A 10 -1.84 5.60 -9.74
C GLU A 10 -1.86 6.95 -10.44
N GLU A 11 -2.85 7.16 -11.30
CA GLU A 11 -2.97 8.36 -12.13
C GLU A 11 -2.98 9.63 -11.27
N VAL A 12 -3.76 9.64 -10.20
CA VAL A 12 -3.86 10.77 -9.27
C VAL A 12 -2.53 11.06 -8.55
N VAL A 13 -1.75 10.03 -8.24
CA VAL A 13 -0.43 10.18 -7.59
C VAL A 13 0.58 10.72 -8.59
N ARG A 14 0.57 10.23 -9.84
CA ARG A 14 1.42 10.77 -10.90
C ARG A 14 1.09 12.23 -11.21
N GLU A 15 -0.19 12.58 -11.23
CA GLU A 15 -0.64 13.95 -11.41
C GLU A 15 -0.16 14.87 -10.28
N LEU A 16 -0.26 14.45 -9.02
CA LEU A 16 0.28 15.19 -7.88
C LEU A 16 1.81 15.39 -8.02
N LEU A 17 2.55 14.33 -8.35
CA LEU A 17 4.01 14.40 -8.55
C LEU A 17 4.38 15.36 -9.68
N GLU A 18 3.63 15.37 -10.78
CA GLU A 18 3.82 16.34 -11.85
C GLU A 18 3.55 17.77 -11.41
N LEU A 19 2.47 18.01 -10.66
CA LEU A 19 2.16 19.34 -10.14
C LEU A 19 3.27 19.85 -9.22
N LEU A 20 3.77 19.03 -8.29
CA LEU A 20 4.87 19.41 -7.42
C LEU A 20 6.13 19.76 -8.23
N LYS A 21 6.47 18.96 -9.24
CA LYS A 21 7.60 19.26 -10.15
C LYS A 21 7.40 20.57 -10.93
N LYS A 22 6.21 20.80 -11.49
CA LYS A 22 5.86 22.04 -12.23
C LYS A 22 5.91 23.28 -11.34
N ASN A 23 5.74 23.13 -10.03
CA ASN A 23 5.84 24.21 -9.05
C ASN A 23 7.23 24.31 -8.38
N ALA A 24 8.26 23.64 -8.93
CA ALA A 24 9.62 23.60 -8.36
C ALA A 24 9.71 23.04 -6.93
N MET A 25 8.72 22.26 -6.50
CA MET A 25 8.63 21.62 -5.17
C MET A 25 9.27 20.23 -5.20
N LYS A 26 10.59 20.18 -5.44
CA LYS A 26 11.33 18.92 -5.68
C LYS A 26 11.40 18.02 -4.45
N GLU A 27 11.60 18.60 -3.27
CA GLU A 27 11.69 17.85 -2.00
C GLU A 27 10.36 17.17 -1.69
N GLN A 28 9.25 17.89 -1.79
CA GLN A 28 7.91 17.36 -1.55
C GLN A 28 7.52 16.29 -2.58
N ALA A 29 7.96 16.42 -3.84
CA ALA A 29 7.76 15.38 -4.84
C ALA A 29 8.52 14.10 -4.49
N ASN A 30 9.71 14.22 -3.91
CA ASN A 30 10.48 13.07 -3.42
C ASN A 30 9.77 12.44 -2.21
N ASP A 31 9.35 13.23 -1.21
CA ASP A 31 8.67 12.72 -0.02
C ASP A 31 7.41 11.91 -0.39
N VAL A 32 6.59 12.45 -1.31
CA VAL A 32 5.38 11.76 -1.82
C VAL A 32 5.76 10.45 -2.53
N PHE A 33 6.82 10.45 -3.33
CA PHE A 33 7.27 9.25 -4.03
C PHE A 33 7.82 8.19 -3.07
N GLU A 34 8.58 8.59 -2.05
CA GLU A 34 9.12 7.69 -1.02
C GLU A 34 8.00 7.05 -0.21
N ILE A 35 7.01 7.82 0.23
CA ILE A 35 5.83 7.29 0.94
C ILE A 35 5.09 6.28 0.06
N CYS A 36 4.82 6.61 -1.21
CA CYS A 36 4.13 5.70 -2.12
C CYS A 36 4.92 4.41 -2.36
N SER A 37 6.24 4.53 -2.54
CA SER A 37 7.13 3.38 -2.74
C SER A 37 7.23 2.50 -1.51
N TYR A 38 7.21 3.09 -0.32
CA TYR A 38 7.21 2.35 0.94
C TYR A 38 5.93 1.54 1.11
N VAL A 39 4.77 2.14 0.83
CA VAL A 39 3.47 1.45 0.85
C VAL A 39 3.44 0.29 -0.16
N ASP A 40 3.93 0.51 -1.38
CA ASP A 40 4.05 -0.55 -2.39
C ASP A 40 4.99 -1.69 -1.94
N GLY A 41 6.06 -1.35 -1.22
CA GLY A 41 6.97 -2.33 -0.61
C GLY A 41 6.34 -3.15 0.51
N LEU A 42 5.46 -2.53 1.32
CA LEU A 42 4.70 -3.22 2.35
C LEU A 42 3.69 -4.22 1.74
N GLU A 43 2.97 -3.83 0.68
CA GLU A 43 2.06 -4.75 -0.03
C GLU A 43 2.81 -6.02 -0.47
N LYS A 44 3.95 -5.86 -1.16
CA LYS A 44 4.78 -7.00 -1.60
C LYS A 44 5.24 -7.87 -0.44
N LYS A 45 5.66 -7.27 0.67
CA LYS A 45 6.12 -8.02 1.84
C LYS A 45 5.00 -8.86 2.46
N ILE A 46 3.77 -8.33 2.49
CA ILE A 46 2.58 -9.06 2.97
C ILE A 46 2.24 -10.22 2.04
N ASP A 47 2.32 -10.01 0.72
CA ASP A 47 2.08 -11.07 -0.27
C ASP A 47 3.08 -12.21 -0.09
N SER A 48 4.38 -11.92 0.02
CA SER A 48 5.41 -12.93 0.31
C SER A 48 5.18 -13.64 1.64
N MET A 49 4.81 -12.90 2.71
CA MET A 49 4.47 -13.52 3.99
C MET A 49 3.26 -14.46 3.88
N THR A 50 2.26 -14.12 3.07
CA THR A 50 1.07 -14.95 2.84
C THR A 50 1.41 -16.23 2.08
N GLU A 51 2.31 -16.14 1.09
CA GLU A 51 2.83 -17.30 0.35
C GLU A 51 3.65 -18.23 1.26
N GLU A 52 4.55 -17.68 2.07
CA GLU A 52 5.34 -18.44 3.05
C GLU A 52 4.43 -19.16 4.05
N LEU A 53 3.40 -18.47 4.57
CA LEU A 53 2.40 -19.07 5.46
C LEU A 53 1.65 -20.24 4.81
N THR A 54 1.30 -20.10 3.52
CA THR A 54 0.62 -21.15 2.75
C THR A 54 1.55 -22.36 2.53
N SER A 55 2.83 -22.12 2.27
CA SER A 55 3.84 -23.19 2.17
C SER A 55 4.00 -23.94 3.50
N MET A 56 4.07 -23.20 4.61
CA MET A 56 4.13 -23.80 5.95
C MET A 56 2.89 -24.65 6.25
N GLN A 57 1.69 -24.22 5.84
CA GLN A 57 0.47 -25.03 5.97
C GLN A 57 0.58 -26.39 5.29
N ASN A 58 1.15 -26.42 4.08
CA ASN A 58 1.28 -27.65 3.33
C ASN A 58 2.30 -28.58 3.98
N GLN A 59 3.42 -28.05 4.47
CA GLN A 59 4.42 -28.84 5.20
C GLN A 59 3.84 -29.47 6.48
N ILE A 60 3.02 -28.74 7.25
CA ILE A 60 2.36 -29.26 8.46
C ILE A 60 1.42 -30.42 8.12
N LYS A 61 0.69 -30.34 6.99
CA LYS A 61 -0.21 -31.41 6.54
C LYS A 61 0.55 -32.68 6.16
N GLU A 62 1.76 -32.55 5.61
CA GLU A 62 2.56 -33.67 5.09
C GLU A 62 3.42 -34.39 6.15
N MET A 63 3.65 -33.80 7.34
CA MET A 63 4.45 -34.44 8.40
C MET A 63 3.79 -35.73 8.97
N GLN A 64 4.57 -36.80 9.22
CA GLN A 64 4.07 -38.07 9.79
C GLN A 64 3.65 -37.96 11.26
N GLU A 65 2.66 -38.75 11.66
CA GLU A 65 2.01 -38.64 12.98
C GLU A 65 2.64 -39.58 14.01
N ASP A 66 3.31 -39.00 15.01
CA ASP A 66 3.53 -39.61 16.32
C ASP A 66 3.20 -38.56 17.40
N THR A 67 2.98 -38.95 18.65
CA THR A 67 2.41 -38.15 19.73
C THR A 67 3.13 -36.81 19.94
N LEU A 68 4.46 -36.78 19.78
CA LEU A 68 5.27 -35.56 19.86
C LEU A 68 5.08 -34.65 18.64
N VAL A 69 4.94 -35.24 17.45
CA VAL A 69 4.70 -34.51 16.21
C VAL A 69 3.31 -33.86 16.20
N ASN A 70 2.30 -34.51 16.78
CA ASN A 70 0.95 -33.94 16.87
C ASN A 70 0.88 -32.68 17.75
N ASN A 71 1.57 -32.67 18.89
CA ASN A 71 1.65 -31.49 19.75
C ASN A 71 2.40 -30.34 19.05
N ALA A 72 3.50 -30.65 18.35
CA ALA A 72 4.24 -29.67 17.56
C ALA A 72 3.41 -29.11 16.39
N LYS A 73 2.68 -29.97 15.66
CA LYS A 73 1.74 -29.57 14.60
C LYS A 73 0.67 -28.62 15.15
N LYS A 74 0.08 -28.95 16.30
CA LYS A 74 -0.96 -28.12 16.91
C LYS A 74 -0.44 -26.72 17.28
N ALA A 75 0.69 -26.66 17.97
CA ALA A 75 1.31 -25.37 18.33
C ALA A 75 1.71 -24.55 17.09
N LEU A 76 2.18 -25.22 16.04
CA LEU A 76 2.55 -24.58 14.78
C LEU A 76 1.32 -24.08 14.01
N SER A 77 0.23 -24.86 13.96
CA SER A 77 -1.05 -24.42 13.39
C SER A 77 -1.63 -23.21 14.13
N GLU A 78 -1.62 -23.20 15.47
CA GLU A 78 -2.11 -22.05 16.26
C GLU A 78 -1.26 -20.79 16.02
N ALA A 79 0.07 -20.94 15.98
CA ALA A 79 0.98 -19.84 15.65
C ALA A 79 0.74 -19.31 14.23
N GLN A 80 0.46 -20.23 13.30
CA GLN A 80 0.23 -19.93 11.89
C GLN A 80 -1.13 -19.25 11.65
N GLU A 81 -2.21 -19.68 12.31
CA GLU A 81 -3.51 -18.99 12.30
C GLU A 81 -3.39 -17.57 12.87
N ARG A 82 -2.68 -17.42 13.99
CA ARG A 82 -2.43 -16.10 14.59
C ARG A 82 -1.63 -15.18 13.66
N LEU A 83 -0.64 -15.73 12.97
CA LEU A 83 0.16 -14.97 12.00
C LEU A 83 -0.67 -14.62 10.75
N ASN A 84 -1.55 -15.50 10.30
CA ASN A 84 -2.46 -15.23 9.19
C ASN A 84 -3.45 -14.10 9.52
N ALA A 85 -4.05 -14.12 10.71
CA ALA A 85 -4.93 -13.06 11.19
C ALA A 85 -4.21 -11.70 11.27
N ARG A 86 -2.94 -11.70 11.69
CA ARG A 86 -2.08 -10.50 11.65
C ARG A 86 -1.82 -10.03 10.22
N CYS A 87 -1.56 -10.93 9.27
CA CYS A 87 -1.34 -10.57 7.86
C CYS A 87 -2.58 -9.90 7.26
N GLU A 88 -3.77 -10.47 7.49
CA GLU A 88 -5.03 -9.88 7.02
C GLU A 88 -5.31 -8.50 7.65
N GLN A 89 -5.02 -8.34 8.95
CA GLN A 89 -5.12 -7.04 9.61
C GLN A 89 -4.19 -6.00 8.97
N ILE A 90 -2.92 -6.36 8.73
CA ILE A 90 -1.95 -5.45 8.12
C ILE A 90 -2.36 -5.12 6.68
N LYS A 91 -2.87 -6.10 5.92
CA LYS A 91 -3.40 -5.90 4.56
C LYS A 91 -4.54 -4.89 4.53
N SER A 92 -5.45 -4.96 5.50
CA SER A 92 -6.52 -3.96 5.66
C SER A 92 -5.96 -2.57 5.94
N GLN A 93 -4.98 -2.46 6.84
CA GLN A 93 -4.35 -1.17 7.17
C GLN A 93 -3.62 -0.56 5.97
N VAL A 94 -2.86 -1.36 5.22
CA VAL A 94 -2.16 -0.91 4.02
C VAL A 94 -3.16 -0.46 2.95
N SER A 95 -4.26 -1.18 2.78
CA SER A 95 -5.34 -0.80 1.86
C SER A 95 -6.00 0.53 2.25
N GLU A 96 -6.22 0.75 3.56
CA GLU A 96 -6.76 2.00 4.08
C GLU A 96 -5.80 3.17 3.84
N VAL A 97 -4.51 3.00 4.14
CA VAL A 97 -3.48 4.02 3.86
C VAL A 97 -3.45 4.36 2.37
N LYS A 98 -3.50 3.35 1.49
CA LYS A 98 -3.54 3.55 0.03
C LYS A 98 -4.75 4.40 -0.38
N ALA A 99 -5.94 4.11 0.18
CA ALA A 99 -7.14 4.90 -0.08
C ALA A 99 -7.02 6.35 0.42
N GLN A 100 -6.44 6.55 1.61
CA GLN A 100 -6.22 7.87 2.19
C GLN A 100 -5.23 8.71 1.36
N VAL A 101 -4.13 8.10 0.90
CA VAL A 101 -3.15 8.76 0.02
C VAL A 101 -3.81 9.19 -1.28
N LYS A 102 -4.60 8.31 -1.91
CA LYS A 102 -5.35 8.66 -3.14
C LYS A 102 -6.30 9.82 -2.93
N SER A 103 -7.09 9.81 -1.86
CA SER A 103 -8.05 10.86 -1.53
C SER A 103 -7.35 12.20 -1.30
N THR A 104 -6.28 12.19 -0.51
CA THR A 104 -5.48 13.40 -0.22
C THR A 104 -4.83 13.95 -1.50
N ALA A 105 -4.24 13.08 -2.32
CA ALA A 105 -3.64 13.48 -3.59
C ALA A 105 -4.68 14.13 -4.52
N LYS A 106 -5.87 13.54 -4.63
CA LYS A 106 -6.98 14.09 -5.41
C LYS A 106 -7.35 15.51 -4.95
N ASN A 107 -7.54 15.68 -3.64
CA ASN A 107 -7.92 16.98 -3.08
C ASN A 107 -6.86 18.05 -3.37
N ILE A 108 -5.57 17.71 -3.22
CA ILE A 108 -4.46 18.64 -3.52
C ILE A 108 -4.45 19.02 -5.00
N VAL A 109 -4.61 18.05 -5.90
CA VAL A 109 -4.67 18.26 -7.35
C VAL A 109 -5.83 19.20 -7.71
N ASP A 110 -7.03 18.94 -7.16
CA ASP A 110 -8.22 19.72 -7.45
C ASP A 110 -8.10 21.16 -6.93
N GLU A 111 -7.54 21.35 -5.74
CA GLU A 111 -7.23 22.67 -5.18
C GLU A 111 -6.20 23.43 -6.04
N ALA A 112 -5.14 22.76 -6.47
CA ALA A 112 -4.11 23.37 -7.32
C ALA A 112 -4.70 23.83 -8.66
N LYS A 113 -5.55 23.01 -9.28
CA LYS A 113 -6.28 23.37 -10.51
C LYS A 113 -7.20 24.57 -10.29
N ALA A 114 -7.94 24.61 -9.18
CA ALA A 114 -8.83 25.72 -8.86
C ALA A 114 -8.06 27.04 -8.63
N LYS A 115 -6.95 26.99 -7.89
CA LYS A 115 -6.06 28.14 -7.68
C LYS A 115 -5.45 28.63 -9.00
N GLY A 116 -5.01 27.72 -9.86
CA GLY A 116 -4.48 28.03 -11.19
C GLY A 116 -5.49 28.75 -12.09
N ARG A 117 -6.73 28.23 -12.20
CA ARG A 117 -7.82 28.89 -12.94
C ARG A 117 -8.10 30.30 -12.40
N SER A 118 -8.15 30.44 -11.08
CA SER A 118 -8.40 31.74 -10.42
C SER A 118 -7.29 32.76 -10.71
N ALA A 119 -6.03 32.32 -10.71
CA ALA A 119 -4.90 33.17 -11.05
C ALA A 119 -4.94 33.64 -12.51
N LEU A 120 -5.29 32.74 -13.45
CA LEU A 120 -5.46 33.10 -14.86
C LEU A 120 -6.55 34.15 -15.07
N TYR A 121 -7.73 33.97 -14.45
CA TYR A 121 -8.80 34.98 -14.53
C TYR A 121 -8.37 36.35 -14.00
N ARG A 122 -7.57 36.39 -12.92
CA ARG A 122 -7.03 37.66 -12.40
C ARG A 122 -6.04 38.34 -13.34
N VAL A 123 -5.26 37.58 -14.11
CA VAL A 123 -4.34 38.13 -15.12
C VAL A 123 -5.13 38.64 -16.33
N TRP A 124 -6.20 37.97 -16.71
CA TRP A 124 -7.04 38.35 -17.86
C TRP A 124 -7.92 39.59 -17.62
N MET A 125 -8.27 39.89 -16.37
CA MET A 125 -9.05 41.08 -16.00
C MET A 125 -8.20 42.31 -15.70
N ARG A 126 -6.88 42.24 -15.91
CA ARG A 126 -5.91 43.29 -15.59
C ARG A 126 -5.28 43.84 -16.85
#